data_AF-A0A439LWC4-F1
#
_entry.id   AF-A0A439LWC4-F1
#
_cell.length_a   1.000
_cell.length_b   1.000
_cell.length_c   1.000
_cell.angle_alpha   90.00
_cell.angle_beta   90.00
_cell.angle_gamma   90.00
#
_symmetry.space_group_name_H-M   'P 1'
#
loop_
_entity.id
_entity.type
_entity.pdbx_description
1 polymer ?
#
loop_
_entity_poly.entity_id
_entity_poly.type
_entity_poly.pdbx_seq_one_letter_code
_entity_poly.pdbx_strand_id
1 'polypeptide(L)'
;MTRHRRSWPFSAILLAVFGVALVCIGAFFMFLRPPLLPEDVRFVGLSLQQLQAEQPRMASWLERVFQVLGGYAVASGILTVTVAVTSFRRHERWALLGVLAAGVASIGWMAVVNFIIGSDFRWALLAIAILWAASMGMFLVELRQAAMRAGRAE
;
A
#
# COMPACT_ATOMS: atom_id res chain seq x y z
N MET A 1 -22.80 20.31 -22.49
CA MET A 1 -22.16 19.85 -21.23
C MET A 1 -20.66 20.05 -21.33
N THR A 2 -20.15 21.20 -20.88
CA THR A 2 -18.73 21.53 -20.87
C THR A 2 -18.03 20.69 -19.80
N ARG A 3 -17.33 19.63 -20.25
CA ARG A 3 -16.48 18.80 -19.41
C ARG A 3 -15.28 19.66 -18.98
N HIS A 4 -15.41 20.42 -17.89
CA HIS A 4 -14.26 21.05 -17.25
C HIS A 4 -13.21 19.94 -17.07
N ARG A 5 -12.07 20.06 -17.74
CA ARG A 5 -10.89 19.23 -17.46
C ARG A 5 -10.45 19.60 -16.04
N ARG A 6 -11.08 19.00 -15.04
CA ARG A 6 -10.72 19.16 -13.63
C ARG A 6 -9.37 18.49 -13.49
N SER A 7 -8.31 19.31 -13.48
CA SER A 7 -6.94 18.86 -13.23
C SER A 7 -6.95 17.99 -11.97
N TRP A 8 -6.19 16.90 -12.01
CA TRP A 8 -6.11 16.03 -10.84
C TRP A 8 -5.37 16.77 -9.73
N PRO A 9 -5.92 16.82 -8.50
CA PRO A 9 -5.16 17.29 -7.36
C PRO A 9 -3.93 16.40 -7.19
N PHE A 10 -2.81 17.00 -6.77
CA PHE A 10 -1.54 16.28 -6.65
C PHE A 10 -1.65 15.17 -5.62
N SER A 11 -2.41 15.41 -4.54
CA SER A 11 -2.72 14.41 -3.52
C SER A 11 -3.35 13.13 -4.09
N ALA A 12 -4.29 13.26 -5.04
CA ALA A 12 -4.95 12.12 -5.69
C ALA A 12 -4.05 11.40 -6.69
N ILE A 13 -3.13 12.10 -7.36
CA ILE A 13 -2.12 11.47 -8.21
C ILE A 13 -1.20 10.59 -7.36
N LEU A 14 -0.66 11.13 -6.27
CA LEU A 14 0.19 10.37 -5.34
C LEU A 14 -0.55 9.15 -4.79
N LEU A 15 -1.83 9.31 -4.43
CA LEU A 15 -2.62 8.20 -3.93
C LEU A 15 -2.85 7.11 -4.98
N ALA A 16 -3.10 7.51 -6.23
CA ALA A 16 -3.26 6.56 -7.33
C ALA A 16 -1.96 5.79 -7.60
N VAL A 17 -0.81 6.47 -7.61
CA VAL A 17 0.51 5.82 -7.76
C VAL A 17 0.76 4.85 -6.61
N PHE A 18 0.44 5.24 -5.37
CA PHE A 18 0.50 4.36 -4.22
C PHE A 18 -0.41 3.12 -4.38
N GLY A 19 -1.65 3.31 -4.79
CA GLY A 19 -2.58 2.21 -5.04
C GLY A 19 -2.08 1.25 -6.12
N VAL A 20 -1.50 1.76 -7.21
CA VAL A 20 -0.85 0.94 -8.24
C VAL A 20 0.35 0.17 -7.67
N ALA A 21 1.17 0.81 -6.83
CA ALA A 21 2.28 0.12 -6.17
C ALA A 21 1.81 -1.04 -5.28
N LEU A 22 0.69 -0.88 -4.55
CA LEU A 22 0.08 -1.97 -3.78
C LEU A 22 -0.39 -3.12 -4.68
N VAL A 23 -0.96 -2.82 -5.85
CA VAL A 23 -1.33 -3.86 -6.83
C VAL A 23 -0.09 -4.63 -7.30
N CYS A 24 1.00 -3.93 -7.63
CA CYS A 24 2.25 -4.58 -8.02
C CYS A 24 2.85 -5.45 -6.91
N ILE A 25 2.85 -4.96 -5.67
CA ILE A 25 3.28 -5.76 -4.50
C ILE A 25 2.39 -7.01 -4.36
N GLY A 26 1.08 -6.84 -4.42
CA GLY A 26 0.15 -7.96 -4.30
C GLY A 26 0.33 -9.00 -5.41
N ALA A 27 0.53 -8.56 -6.65
CA ALA A 27 0.84 -9.43 -7.77
C ALA A 27 2.17 -10.18 -7.58
N PHE A 28 3.20 -9.51 -7.05
CA PHE A 28 4.45 -10.17 -6.67
C PHE A 28 4.22 -11.27 -5.64
N PHE A 29 3.47 -10.99 -4.56
CA PHE A 29 3.13 -11.99 -3.53
C PHE A 29 2.35 -13.18 -4.08
N MET A 30 1.51 -12.96 -5.10
CA MET A 30 0.66 -14.00 -5.66
C MET A 30 1.37 -14.91 -6.64
N PHE A 31 2.24 -14.35 -7.49
CA PHE A 31 2.78 -15.09 -8.64
C PHE A 31 4.28 -15.34 -8.58
N LEU A 32 5.03 -14.52 -7.85
CA LEU A 32 6.50 -14.49 -7.95
C LEU A 32 7.21 -14.75 -6.63
N ARG A 33 6.54 -14.51 -5.48
CA ARG A 33 7.17 -14.64 -4.18
C ARG A 33 7.39 -16.12 -3.85
N PRO A 34 8.65 -16.57 -3.64
CA PRO A 34 8.91 -17.92 -3.16
C PRO A 34 8.38 -18.10 -1.72
N PRO A 35 8.18 -19.35 -1.26
CA PRO A 35 7.69 -19.62 0.08
C PRO A 35 8.65 -19.16 1.18
N LEU A 36 9.95 -19.15 0.93
CA LEU A 36 10.94 -18.56 1.84
C LEU A 36 11.85 -17.63 1.07
N LEU A 37 11.86 -16.37 1.46
CA LEU A 37 12.87 -15.41 1.03
C LEU A 37 14.16 -15.59 1.87
N PRO A 38 15.31 -15.06 1.40
CA PRO A 38 16.54 -15.10 2.18
C PRO A 38 16.38 -14.52 3.59
N GLU A 39 15.64 -13.43 3.74
CA GLU A 39 15.33 -12.87 5.06
C GLU A 39 14.48 -13.80 5.94
N ASP A 40 13.54 -14.54 5.35
CA ASP A 40 12.68 -15.49 6.07
C ASP A 40 13.55 -16.64 6.62
N VAL A 41 14.51 -17.13 5.82
CA VAL A 41 15.49 -18.14 6.24
C VAL A 41 16.38 -17.61 7.37
N ARG A 42 16.85 -16.37 7.27
CA ARG A 42 17.65 -15.74 8.33
C ARG A 42 16.86 -15.59 9.64
N PHE A 43 15.58 -15.25 9.55
CA PHE A 43 14.73 -15.01 10.71
C PHE A 43 14.26 -16.31 11.38
N VAL A 44 13.79 -17.28 10.59
CA VAL A 44 13.30 -18.58 11.09
C VAL A 44 14.45 -19.52 11.44
N GLY A 45 15.61 -19.37 10.79
CA GLY A 45 16.77 -20.23 10.98
C GLY A 45 16.68 -21.59 10.27
N LEU A 46 15.72 -21.77 9.36
CA LEU A 46 15.50 -23.02 8.62
C LEU A 46 15.55 -22.77 7.11
N SER A 47 16.33 -23.61 6.41
CA SER A 47 16.36 -23.59 4.94
C SER A 47 15.12 -24.27 4.35
N LEU A 48 14.80 -23.94 3.09
CA LEU A 48 13.70 -24.58 2.37
C LEU A 48 13.89 -26.10 2.24
N GLN A 49 15.14 -26.56 2.08
CA GLN A 49 15.47 -27.98 1.96
C GLN A 49 15.19 -28.74 3.27
N GLN A 50 15.59 -28.16 4.41
CA GLN A 50 15.26 -28.72 5.73
C GLN A 50 13.76 -28.71 5.97
N LEU A 51 13.08 -27.62 5.64
CA LEU A 51 11.62 -27.51 5.78
C LEU A 51 10.89 -28.58 4.97
N GLN A 52 11.33 -28.84 3.74
CA GLN A 52 10.72 -29.86 2.88
C GLN A 52 11.01 -31.29 3.35
N ALA A 53 12.19 -31.53 3.93
CA ALA A 53 12.56 -32.83 4.49
C ALA A 53 11.75 -33.18 5.74
N GLU A 54 11.54 -32.20 6.63
CA GLU A 54 10.82 -32.42 7.90
C GLU A 54 9.31 -32.27 7.73
N GLN A 55 8.85 -31.30 6.93
CA GLN A 55 7.44 -30.95 6.76
C GLN A 55 7.12 -30.61 5.30
N PRO A 56 6.99 -31.63 4.42
CA PRO A 56 6.91 -31.44 2.97
C PRO A 56 5.72 -30.59 2.49
N ARG A 57 4.66 -30.48 3.29
CA ARG A 57 3.46 -29.67 2.97
C ARG A 57 3.52 -28.22 3.48
N MET A 58 4.49 -27.88 4.32
CA MET A 58 4.59 -26.54 4.92
C MET A 58 4.90 -25.49 3.85
N ALA A 59 5.84 -25.77 2.95
CA ALA A 59 6.22 -24.85 1.88
C ALA A 59 5.04 -24.52 0.95
N SER A 60 4.24 -25.53 0.56
CA SER A 60 3.07 -25.33 -0.31
C SER A 60 1.90 -24.66 0.41
N TRP A 61 1.73 -24.90 1.72
CA TRP A 61 0.78 -24.13 2.52
C TRP A 61 1.17 -22.65 2.58
N LEU A 62 2.45 -22.38 2.83
CA LEU A 62 2.98 -21.03 2.96
C LEU A 62 2.87 -20.24 1.63
N GLU A 63 3.12 -20.89 0.50
CA GLU A 63 2.86 -20.33 -0.83
C GLU A 63 1.40 -19.90 -1.01
N ARG A 64 0.44 -20.75 -0.60
CA ARG A 64 -1.00 -20.41 -0.64
C ARG A 64 -1.35 -19.24 0.28
N VAL A 65 -0.72 -19.15 1.45
CA VAL A 65 -0.89 -18.01 2.36
C VAL A 65 -0.43 -16.72 1.68
N PHE A 66 0.72 -16.73 1.00
CA PHE A 66 1.18 -15.55 0.26
C PHE A 66 0.29 -15.19 -0.93
N GLN A 67 -0.28 -16.18 -1.62
CA GLN A 67 -1.27 -15.93 -2.67
C GLN A 67 -2.50 -15.19 -2.14
N VAL A 68 -3.03 -15.61 -0.99
CA VAL A 68 -4.17 -14.95 -0.35
C VAL A 68 -3.81 -13.54 0.11
N LEU A 69 -2.66 -13.37 0.79
CA LEU A 69 -2.17 -12.05 1.22
C LEU A 69 -1.94 -11.12 0.02
N GLY A 70 -1.36 -11.64 -1.07
CA GLY A 70 -1.19 -10.94 -2.33
C GLY A 70 -2.52 -10.50 -2.93
N GLY A 71 -3.54 -11.36 -2.90
CA GLY A 71 -4.90 -11.03 -3.33
C GLY A 71 -5.51 -9.87 -2.52
N TYR A 72 -5.36 -9.89 -1.20
CA TYR A 72 -5.80 -8.77 -0.34
C TYR A 72 -5.04 -7.48 -0.63
N ALA A 73 -3.72 -7.55 -0.92
CA ALA A 73 -2.94 -6.38 -1.31
C ALA A 73 -3.39 -5.81 -2.67
N VAL A 74 -3.65 -6.67 -3.67
CA VAL A 74 -4.22 -6.27 -4.96
C VAL A 74 -5.57 -5.59 -4.77
N ALA A 75 -6.49 -6.22 -4.03
CA ALA A 75 -7.80 -5.66 -3.74
C ALA A 75 -7.70 -4.30 -3.05
N SER A 76 -6.83 -4.18 -2.05
CA SER A 76 -6.58 -2.91 -1.35
C SER A 76 -6.07 -1.84 -2.31
N GLY A 77 -5.11 -2.17 -3.18
CA GLY A 77 -4.59 -1.26 -4.19
C GLY A 77 -5.67 -0.79 -5.18
N ILE A 78 -6.51 -1.69 -5.69
CA ILE A 78 -7.64 -1.35 -6.57
C ILE A 78 -8.63 -0.42 -5.87
N LEU A 79 -8.99 -0.71 -4.62
CA LEU A 79 -9.87 0.15 -3.82
C LEU A 79 -9.23 1.52 -3.57
N THR A 80 -7.93 1.58 -3.26
CA THR A 80 -7.20 2.83 -3.08
C THR A 80 -7.17 3.67 -4.36
N VAL A 81 -6.91 3.07 -5.53
CA VAL A 81 -7.01 3.76 -6.83
C VAL A 81 -8.44 4.27 -7.04
N THR A 82 -9.46 3.45 -6.74
CA THR A 82 -10.86 3.83 -6.87
C THR A 82 -11.20 5.05 -6.00
N VAL A 83 -10.75 5.07 -4.75
CA VAL A 83 -10.91 6.24 -3.85
C VAL A 83 -10.16 7.45 -4.39
N ALA A 84 -8.93 7.25 -4.88
CA ALA A 84 -8.13 8.31 -5.49
C ALA A 84 -8.87 8.99 -6.64
N VAL A 85 -9.47 8.22 -7.56
CA VAL A 85 -10.17 8.77 -8.74
C VAL A 85 -11.56 9.32 -8.43
N THR A 86 -12.14 9.00 -7.27
CA THR A 86 -13.49 9.41 -6.87
C THR A 86 -13.49 10.41 -5.71
N SER A 87 -13.60 9.94 -4.47
CA SER A 87 -13.83 10.76 -3.28
C SER A 87 -12.62 11.62 -2.91
N PHE A 88 -11.40 11.13 -3.17
CA PHE A 88 -10.18 11.90 -2.91
C PHE A 88 -10.06 13.10 -3.86
N ARG A 89 -10.45 12.93 -5.13
CA ARG A 89 -10.54 14.04 -6.11
C ARG A 89 -11.60 15.08 -5.79
N ARG A 90 -12.57 14.75 -4.95
CA ARG A 90 -13.64 15.65 -4.48
C ARG A 90 -13.32 16.28 -3.12
N HIS A 91 -12.13 16.01 -2.56
CA HIS A 91 -11.69 16.49 -1.25
C HIS A 91 -12.63 16.08 -0.09
N GLU A 92 -13.25 14.90 -0.21
CA GLU A 92 -14.14 14.35 0.83
C GLU A 92 -13.35 13.98 2.10
N ARG A 93 -13.68 14.56 3.24
CA ARG A 93 -12.92 14.38 4.51
C ARG A 93 -12.94 12.94 5.02
N TRP A 94 -14.03 12.21 4.81
CA TRP A 94 -14.14 10.80 5.18
C TRP A 94 -13.23 9.89 4.35
N ALA A 95 -12.94 10.27 3.10
CA ALA A 95 -11.98 9.54 2.27
C ALA A 95 -10.56 9.63 2.85
N LEU A 96 -10.17 10.79 3.40
CA LEU A 96 -8.91 10.94 4.11
C LEU A 96 -8.80 9.99 5.30
N LEU A 97 -9.82 9.95 6.16
CA LEU A 97 -9.81 9.07 7.34
C LEU A 97 -9.74 7.59 6.95
N GLY A 98 -10.52 7.17 5.94
CA GLY A 98 -10.49 5.79 5.45
C GLY A 98 -9.14 5.40 4.87
N VAL A 99 -8.53 6.27 4.05
CA VAL A 99 -7.21 6.01 3.45
C VAL A 99 -6.09 6.08 4.49
N LEU A 100 -6.22 6.94 5.50
CA LEU A 100 -5.27 7.03 6.60
C LEU A 100 -5.29 5.72 7.41
N ALA A 101 -6.47 5.28 7.84
CA ALA A 101 -6.63 4.03 8.60
C ALA A 101 -6.15 2.82 7.79
N ALA A 102 -6.53 2.75 6.51
CA ALA A 102 -6.12 1.67 5.62
C ALA A 102 -4.60 1.64 5.42
N GLY A 103 -3.94 2.78 5.21
CA GLY A 103 -2.50 2.84 5.02
C GLY A 103 -1.70 2.46 6.27
N VAL A 104 -2.14 2.89 7.46
CA VAL A 104 -1.52 2.47 8.74
C VAL A 104 -1.65 0.96 8.92
N ALA A 105 -2.86 0.42 8.74
CA ALA A 105 -3.14 -1.00 8.93
C ALA A 105 -2.49 -1.92 7.88
N SER A 106 -2.15 -1.38 6.70
CA SER A 106 -1.54 -2.13 5.59
C SER A 106 -0.03 -1.84 5.48
N ILE A 107 0.35 -0.92 4.59
CA ILE A 107 1.76 -0.65 4.25
C ILE A 107 2.56 -0.13 5.44
N GLY A 108 1.93 0.63 6.34
CA GLY A 108 2.58 1.14 7.55
C GLY A 108 3.01 -0.01 8.46
N TRP A 109 2.08 -0.90 8.80
CA TRP A 109 2.38 -2.08 9.59
C TRP A 109 3.37 -3.02 8.89
N MET A 110 3.20 -3.22 7.58
CA MET A 110 4.09 -4.05 6.78
C MET A 110 5.54 -3.52 6.80
N ALA A 111 5.74 -2.20 6.68
CA ALA A 111 7.05 -1.59 6.76
C ALA A 111 7.69 -1.84 8.14
N VAL A 112 6.96 -1.60 9.23
CA VAL A 112 7.46 -1.82 10.61
C VAL A 112 7.94 -3.27 10.79
N VAL A 113 7.12 -4.25 10.43
CA VAL A 113 7.48 -5.66 10.55
C VAL A 113 8.71 -6.00 9.69
N ASN A 114 8.83 -5.44 8.49
CA ASN A 114 9.97 -5.68 7.61
C ASN A 114 11.29 -5.11 8.15
N PHE A 115 11.24 -4.03 8.95
CA PHE A 115 12.41 -3.57 9.70
C PHE A 115 12.77 -4.52 10.84
N ILE A 116 11.78 -5.00 11.60
CA ILE A 116 11.97 -5.92 12.72
C ILE A 116 12.65 -7.22 12.27
N ILE A 117 12.21 -7.81 11.16
CA ILE A 117 12.78 -9.06 10.62
C ILE A 117 14.09 -8.85 9.85
N GLY A 118 14.54 -7.60 9.67
CA GLY A 118 15.72 -7.30 8.87
C GLY A 118 15.58 -7.70 7.39
N SER A 119 14.40 -7.47 6.80
CA SER A 119 14.14 -7.77 5.39
C SER A 119 14.95 -6.86 4.47
N ASP A 120 15.38 -7.42 3.34
CA ASP A 120 16.07 -6.70 2.29
C ASP A 120 15.13 -5.70 1.57
N PHE A 121 13.80 -5.90 1.66
CA PHE A 121 12.78 -5.01 1.09
C PHE A 121 12.38 -3.83 1.98
N ARG A 122 12.86 -3.76 3.23
CA ARG A 122 12.42 -2.76 4.22
C ARG A 122 12.45 -1.31 3.71
N TRP A 123 13.47 -0.96 2.92
CA TRP A 123 13.62 0.38 2.36
C TRP A 123 12.66 0.66 1.20
N ALA A 124 12.40 -0.35 0.36
CA ALA A 124 11.41 -0.22 -0.71
C ALA A 124 10.00 -0.05 -0.13
N LEU A 125 9.66 -0.83 0.90
CA LEU A 125 8.38 -0.72 1.60
C LEU A 125 8.25 0.62 2.33
N LEU A 126 9.33 1.11 2.95
CA LEU A 126 9.36 2.44 3.55
C LEU A 126 9.12 3.54 2.52
N ALA A 127 9.73 3.46 1.33
CA ALA A 127 9.50 4.44 0.27
C ALA A 127 8.03 4.49 -0.17
N ILE A 128 7.36 3.33 -0.25
CA ILE A 128 5.94 3.24 -0.59
C ILE A 128 5.07 3.79 0.56
N ALA A 129 5.44 3.53 1.81
CA ALA A 129 4.77 4.12 2.97
C ALA A 129 4.94 5.66 3.00
N ILE A 130 6.12 6.17 2.66
CA ILE A 130 6.37 7.62 2.54
C ILE A 130 5.52 8.22 1.42
N LEU A 131 5.40 7.54 0.27
CA LEU A 131 4.54 7.98 -0.83
C LEU A 131 3.08 8.14 -0.39
N TRP A 132 2.56 7.17 0.36
CA TRP A 132 1.23 7.26 0.96
C TRP A 132 1.13 8.42 1.96
N ALA A 133 2.09 8.57 2.87
CA ALA A 133 2.09 9.66 3.85
C ALA A 133 2.15 11.05 3.17
N ALA A 134 2.94 11.17 2.10
CA ALA A 134 3.03 12.38 1.28
C ALA A 134 1.68 12.72 0.62
N SER A 135 0.96 11.72 0.11
CA SER A 135 -0.41 11.92 -0.40
C SER A 135 -1.33 12.50 0.68
N MET A 136 -1.26 11.99 1.92
CA MET A 136 -2.09 12.49 3.03
C MET A 136 -1.73 13.93 3.41
N GLY A 137 -0.43 14.23 3.50
CA GLY A 137 0.06 15.59 3.76
C GLY A 137 -0.40 16.58 2.70
N MET A 138 -0.28 16.22 1.42
CA MET A 138 -0.73 17.06 0.31
C MET A 138 -2.24 17.26 0.31
N PHE A 139 -3.03 16.24 0.63
CA PHE A 139 -4.47 16.37 0.75
C PHE A 139 -4.87 17.39 1.82
N LEU A 140 -4.20 17.36 2.98
CA LEU A 140 -4.42 18.33 4.06
C LEU A 140 -4.06 19.76 3.63
N VAL A 141 -2.95 19.93 2.91
CA VAL A 141 -2.53 21.23 2.37
C VAL A 141 -3.57 21.76 1.39
N GLU A 142 -4.02 20.94 0.43
CA GLU A 142 -5.02 21.32 -0.55
C GLU A 142 -6.37 21.67 0.11
N LEU A 143 -6.78 20.92 1.13
CA LEU A 143 -8.01 21.18 1.88
C LEU A 143 -7.95 22.53 2.62
N ARG A 144 -6.80 22.86 3.23
CA ARG A 144 -6.56 24.16 3.87
C ARG A 144 -6.57 25.31 2.86
N GLN A 145 -5.92 25.12 1.72
CA GLN A 145 -5.91 26.13 0.64
C GLN A 145 -7.31 26.42 0.11
N ALA A 146 -8.15 25.39 -0.05
CA ALA A 146 -9.54 25.56 -0.46
C ALA A 146 -10.34 26.38 0.56
N ALA A 147 -10.21 26.08 1.86
CA ALA A 147 -10.89 26.82 2.92
C ALA A 147 -10.45 28.29 2.99
N MET A 148 -9.15 28.57 2.88
CA MET A 148 -8.59 29.93 2.86
C MET A 148 -9.07 30.76 1.68
N ARG A 149 -9.30 30.14 0.51
CA ARG A 149 -9.83 30.84 -0.66
C ARG A 149 -11.32 31.17 -0.50
N ALA A 150 -12.10 30.28 0.10
CA ALA A 150 -13.51 30.51 0.36
C ALA A 150 -13.71 31.70 1.33
N GLY A 151 -12.96 31.76 2.43
CA GLY A 151 -13.07 32.85 3.40
C GLY A 151 -12.47 34.20 2.97
N ARG A 152 -11.84 34.30 1.79
CA ARG A 152 -11.40 35.58 1.19
C ARG A 152 -12.38 36.12 0.15
N ALA A 153 -13.36 35.30 -0.26
CA ALA A 153 -14.37 35.66 -1.25
C ALA A 153 -15.68 36.16 -0.60
N GLU A 154 -15.77 36.07 0.73
CA GLU A 154 -16.80 36.67 1.59
C GLU A 154 -16.27 38.00 2.16
#